data_AF-A0A3A9U955-F1
#
_entry.id   AF-A0A3A9U955-F1
#
_cell.length_a   1.000
_cell.length_b   1.000
_cell.length_c   1.000
_cell.angle_alpha   90.00
_cell.angle_beta   90.00
_cell.angle_gamma   90.00
#
_symmetry.space_group_name_H-M   'P 1'
#
loop_
_entity.id
_entity.type
_entity.pdbx_description
1 polymer ?
#
loop_
_entity_poly.entity_id
_entity_poly.type
_entity_poly.pdbx_seq_one_letter_code
_entity_poly.pdbx_strand_id
1 'polypeptide(L)'
;MQTGIKAVDQLISKHGIMADLGADTFQRRARLTGGDERANALPFCMYQKVAHAPLSKQFTVHHFYMPANKGKLASFLFDEKGHLIEQVYYQKVARWVQVCRKLQQLVQVPTSDVHMAA
;
A
#
# COMPACT_ATOMS: atom_id res chain seq x y z
N MET A 1 -1.18 -10.39 -14.47
CA MET A 1 0.14 -10.22 -13.81
C MET A 1 0.34 -11.36 -12.82
N GLN A 2 1.53 -11.96 -12.72
CA GLN A 2 1.81 -13.02 -11.73
C GLN A 2 2.85 -12.52 -10.73
N THR A 3 2.50 -12.46 -9.45
CA THR A 3 3.41 -12.14 -8.35
C THR A 3 4.36 -13.30 -8.06
N GLY A 4 3.97 -14.52 -8.45
CA GLY A 4 4.71 -15.76 -8.20
C GLY A 4 4.22 -16.50 -6.95
N ILE A 5 3.20 -15.96 -6.27
CA ILE A 5 2.51 -16.61 -5.15
C ILE A 5 1.02 -16.68 -5.49
N LYS A 6 0.54 -17.90 -5.79
CA LYS A 6 -0.84 -18.16 -6.24
C LYS A 6 -1.91 -17.50 -5.37
N ALA A 7 -1.74 -17.57 -4.04
CA ALA A 7 -2.70 -16.98 -3.11
C ALA A 7 -2.78 -15.44 -3.22
N VAL A 8 -1.66 -14.78 -3.47
CA VAL A 8 -1.64 -13.31 -3.70
C VAL A 8 -2.27 -12.99 -5.05
N ASP A 9 -1.93 -13.76 -6.09
CA ASP A 9 -2.48 -13.57 -7.44
C ASP A 9 -4.00 -13.74 -7.46
N GLN A 10 -4.53 -14.71 -6.72
CA GLN A 10 -5.96 -14.90 -6.53
C GLN A 10 -6.63 -13.73 -5.80
N LEU A 11 -5.99 -13.17 -4.76
CA LEU A 11 -6.53 -12.01 -4.05
C LEU A 11 -6.55 -10.77 -4.94
N ILE A 12 -5.49 -10.53 -5.71
CA ILE A 12 -5.44 -9.43 -6.69
C ILE A 12 -6.52 -9.63 -7.77
N SER A 13 -6.71 -10.84 -8.27
CA SER A 13 -7.76 -11.12 -9.26
C SER A 13 -9.17 -10.96 -8.70
N LYS A 14 -9.38 -11.23 -7.40
CA LYS A 14 -10.69 -11.16 -6.75
C LYS A 14 -11.07 -9.73 -6.36
N HIS A 15 -10.12 -8.99 -5.79
CA HIS A 15 -10.38 -7.67 -5.20
C HIS A 15 -9.88 -6.51 -6.07
N GLY A 16 -9.01 -6.78 -7.04
CA GLY A 16 -8.25 -5.74 -7.72
C GLY A 16 -7.23 -5.07 -6.79
N ILE A 17 -6.72 -3.92 -7.22
CA ILE A 17 -5.93 -3.01 -6.38
C ILE A 17 -6.81 -1.81 -6.06
N MET A 18 -6.91 -1.48 -4.78
CA MET A 18 -7.88 -0.50 -4.30
C MET A 18 -7.54 0.92 -4.76
N ALA A 19 -8.41 1.47 -5.61
CA ALA A 19 -8.33 2.84 -6.14
C ALA A 19 -8.95 3.90 -5.20
N ASP A 20 -9.84 3.49 -4.31
CA ASP A 20 -10.53 4.37 -3.36
C ASP A 20 -10.11 4.10 -1.92
N LEU A 21 -10.51 4.97 -1.00
CA LEU A 21 -10.27 4.76 0.44
C LEU A 21 -11.13 3.60 0.94
N GLY A 22 -10.54 2.70 1.72
CA GLY A 22 -11.26 1.52 2.19
C GLY A 22 -10.36 0.42 2.75
N ALA A 23 -10.97 -0.73 3.03
CA ALA A 23 -10.27 -1.92 3.46
C ALA A 23 -10.98 -3.19 3.00
N ASP A 24 -10.21 -4.18 2.60
CA ASP A 24 -10.62 -5.57 2.41
C ASP A 24 -9.64 -6.49 3.17
N THR A 25 -9.73 -7.80 2.93
CA THR A 25 -8.88 -8.80 3.61
C THR A 25 -7.41 -8.75 3.21
N PHE A 26 -7.09 -8.16 2.05
CA PHE A 26 -5.77 -8.12 1.43
C PHE A 26 -5.14 -6.72 1.47
N GLN A 27 -5.93 -5.66 1.29
CA GLN A 27 -5.46 -4.29 1.19
C GLN A 27 -6.28 -3.34 2.07
N ARG A 28 -5.62 -2.37 2.68
CA ARG A 28 -6.25 -1.18 3.26
C ARG A 28 -5.63 0.07 2.69
N ARG A 29 -6.46 0.99 2.22
CA ARG A 29 -6.05 2.32 1.74
C ARG A 29 -6.66 3.40 2.62
N ALA A 30 -5.83 4.31 3.11
CA ALA A 30 -6.25 5.43 3.94
C ALA A 30 -5.59 6.73 3.48
N ARG A 31 -6.26 7.86 3.72
CA ARG A 31 -5.70 9.19 3.58
C ARG A 31 -5.47 9.78 4.96
N LEU A 32 -4.28 10.34 5.16
CA LEU A 32 -3.87 11.02 6.38
C LEU A 32 -3.44 12.45 6.03
N THR A 33 -3.62 13.37 6.96
CA THR A 33 -3.02 14.71 6.89
C THR A 33 -1.74 14.76 7.72
N GLY A 34 -0.90 15.77 7.54
CA GLY A 34 0.18 16.04 8.48
C GLY A 34 -0.37 16.18 9.90
N GLY A 35 0.36 15.69 10.90
CA GLY A 35 -0.06 15.72 12.31
C GLY A 35 -1.24 14.81 12.68
N ASP A 36 -1.73 13.96 11.76
CA ASP A 36 -2.87 13.08 12.01
C ASP A 36 -2.55 11.98 13.04
N GLU A 37 -3.29 11.91 14.15
CA GLU A 37 -3.09 10.92 15.22
C GLU A 37 -3.22 9.47 14.75
N ARG A 38 -3.95 9.22 13.64
CA ARG A 38 -4.06 7.88 13.06
C ARG A 38 -2.71 7.37 12.52
N ALA A 39 -1.72 8.25 12.34
CA ALA A 39 -0.35 7.88 12.01
C ALA A 39 0.30 6.97 13.08
N ASN A 40 -0.21 6.95 14.31
CA ASN A 40 0.26 6.07 15.38
C ASN A 40 0.18 4.57 15.04
N ALA A 41 -0.68 4.19 14.08
CA ALA A 41 -0.80 2.81 13.61
C ALA A 41 0.22 2.41 12.52
N LEU A 42 1.02 3.37 12.04
CA LEU A 42 2.02 3.20 10.99
C LEU A 42 3.35 2.68 11.56
N PRO A 43 4.22 2.11 10.72
CA PRO A 43 5.64 1.96 11.05
C PRO A 43 6.26 3.27 11.53
N PHE A 44 7.17 3.19 12.48
CA PHE A 44 7.78 4.37 13.10
C PHE A 44 8.38 5.36 12.07
N CYS A 45 9.07 4.86 11.04
CA CYS A 45 9.62 5.72 9.98
C CYS A 45 8.54 6.47 9.18
N MET A 46 7.38 5.86 8.92
CA MET A 46 6.25 6.52 8.26
C MET A 46 5.54 7.48 9.21
N TYR A 47 5.35 7.07 10.47
CA TYR A 47 4.80 7.90 11.53
C TYR A 47 5.57 9.23 11.65
N GLN A 48 6.90 9.18 11.75
CA GLN A 48 7.72 10.39 11.86
C GLN A 48 7.48 11.36 10.69
N LYS A 49 7.32 10.83 9.48
CA LYS A 49 7.06 11.66 8.29
C LYS A 49 5.67 12.30 8.30
N VAL A 50 4.65 11.59 8.76
CA VAL A 50 3.28 12.12 8.82
C VAL A 50 3.08 13.05 10.01
N ALA A 51 3.52 12.64 11.20
CA ALA A 51 3.31 13.37 12.45
C ALA A 51 4.01 14.74 12.48
N HIS A 52 5.18 14.85 11.84
CA HIS A 52 5.95 16.10 11.79
C HIS A 52 5.73 16.91 10.50
N ALA A 53 4.85 16.48 9.60
CA ALA A 53 4.50 17.24 8.42
C ALA A 53 3.47 18.36 8.74
N PRO A 54 3.47 19.46 7.98
CA PRO A 54 2.44 20.50 8.09
C PRO A 54 1.03 19.93 7.86
N LEU A 55 0.02 20.46 8.58
CA LEU A 55 -1.38 20.01 8.46
C LEU A 55 -1.94 20.11 7.03
N SER A 56 -1.39 21.02 6.21
CA SER A 56 -1.77 21.18 4.81
C SER A 56 -1.33 20.04 3.90
N LYS A 57 -0.38 19.20 4.33
CA LYS A 57 0.10 18.06 3.54
C LYS A 57 -0.84 16.86 3.67
N GLN A 58 -1.08 16.20 2.54
CA GLN A 58 -1.84 14.96 2.49
C GLN A 58 -0.95 13.78 2.11
N PHE A 59 -1.28 12.63 2.67
CA PHE A 59 -0.59 11.38 2.45
C PHE A 59 -1.60 10.29 2.11
N THR A 60 -1.21 9.40 1.22
CA THR A 60 -1.95 8.15 0.96
C THR A 60 -1.14 6.98 1.49
N VAL A 61 -1.77 6.14 2.30
CA VAL A 61 -1.16 4.94 2.86
C VAL A 61 -1.83 3.71 2.28
N HIS A 62 -1.02 2.77 1.80
CA HIS A 62 -1.44 1.43 1.43
C HIS A 62 -0.83 0.42 2.41
N HIS A 63 -1.66 -0.38 3.04
CA HIS A 63 -1.25 -1.57 3.76
C HIS A 63 -1.68 -2.82 3.00
N PHE A 64 -0.76 -3.74 2.81
CA PHE A 64 -1.05 -5.08 2.29
C PHE A 64 -0.86 -6.12 3.38
N TYR A 65 -1.70 -7.13 3.37
CA TYR A 65 -1.73 -8.21 4.36
C TYR A 65 -1.43 -9.56 3.70
N MET A 66 -0.96 -10.50 4.50
CA MET A 66 -0.68 -11.86 4.06
C MET A 66 -2.00 -12.60 3.74
N PRO A 67 -2.04 -13.50 2.73
CA PRO A 67 -3.26 -14.21 2.38
C PRO A 67 -3.77 -15.18 3.46
N ALA A 68 -2.86 -15.81 4.20
CA ALA A 68 -3.18 -16.89 5.13
C ALA A 68 -3.33 -16.44 6.59
N ASN A 69 -2.78 -15.27 6.93
CA ASN A 69 -2.89 -14.69 8.26
C ASN A 69 -2.99 -13.17 8.11
N LYS A 70 -3.66 -12.49 9.05
CA LYS A 70 -3.82 -11.02 8.98
C LYS A 70 -2.51 -10.25 9.27
N GLY A 71 -1.35 -10.89 9.13
CA GLY A 71 -0.04 -10.26 9.27
C GLY A 71 0.22 -9.26 8.16
N LYS A 72 0.93 -8.17 8.47
CA LYS A 72 1.31 -7.18 7.45
C LYS A 72 2.34 -7.79 6.49
N LEU A 73 2.16 -7.55 5.20
CA LEU A 73 3.08 -7.91 4.12
C LEU A 73 3.96 -6.72 3.74
N ALA A 74 3.31 -5.59 3.42
CA ALA A 74 3.97 -4.34 3.08
C ALA A 74 3.14 -3.12 3.50
N SER A 75 3.82 -2.01 3.73
CA SER A 75 3.21 -0.68 3.84
C SER A 75 3.88 0.27 2.87
N PHE A 76 3.10 1.14 2.24
CA PHE A 76 3.59 2.18 1.34
C PHE A 76 2.97 3.52 1.72
N LEU A 77 3.80 4.57 1.78
CA LEU A 77 3.40 5.93 2.06
C LEU A 77 3.69 6.79 0.84
N PHE A 78 2.67 7.45 0.32
CA PHE A 78 2.74 8.33 -0.83
C PHE A 78 2.40 9.77 -0.46
N ASP A 79 2.98 10.73 -1.17
CA ASP A 79 2.57 12.13 -1.10
C ASP A 79 1.28 12.39 -1.90
N GLU A 80 0.79 13.62 -1.85
CA GLU A 80 -0.37 14.10 -2.60
C GLU A 80 -0.23 14.00 -4.13
N LYS A 81 1.01 13.90 -4.64
CA LYS A 81 1.33 13.77 -6.07
C LYS A 81 1.50 12.32 -6.50
N GLY A 82 1.39 11.36 -5.57
CA GLY A 82 1.60 9.93 -5.83
C GLY A 82 3.06 9.49 -5.80
N HIS A 83 4.00 10.33 -5.35
CA HIS A 83 5.38 9.90 -5.16
C HIS A 83 5.53 9.07 -3.90
N LEU A 84 6.27 7.97 -4.00
CA LEU A 84 6.58 7.13 -2.84
C LEU A 84 7.55 7.85 -1.92
N ILE A 85 7.10 8.10 -0.70
CA ILE A 85 7.90 8.73 0.36
C ILE A 85 8.62 7.67 1.19
N GLU A 86 7.93 6.58 1.51
CA GLU A 86 8.46 5.53 2.39
C GLU A 86 7.82 4.18 2.10
N GLN A 87 8.57 3.10 2.31
CA GLN A 87 8.10 1.73 2.16
C GLN A 87 8.63 0.84 3.28
N VAL A 88 7.81 -0.09 3.75
CA VAL A 88 8.21 -1.09 4.74
C VAL A 88 7.78 -2.46 4.25
N TYR A 89 8.73 -3.39 4.17
CA TYR A 89 8.48 -4.80 3.91
C TYR A 89 8.65 -5.57 5.21
N TYR A 90 7.63 -6.33 5.61
CA TYR A 90 7.67 -7.09 6.86
C TYR A 90 8.23 -8.49 6.67
N GLN A 91 8.36 -8.94 5.42
CA GLN A 91 8.90 -10.24 5.05
C GLN A 91 10.31 -10.09 4.48
N LYS A 92 11.26 -10.85 5.04
CA LYS A 92 12.68 -10.86 4.58
C LYS A 92 12.96 -11.91 3.51
N VAL A 93 12.07 -12.89 3.33
CA VAL A 93 12.26 -13.97 2.36
C VAL A 93 12.16 -13.41 0.93
N ALA A 94 13.15 -13.70 0.09
CA ALA A 94 13.30 -13.13 -1.24
C ALA A 94 12.02 -13.18 -2.09
N ARG A 95 11.28 -14.30 -2.08
CA ARG A 95 10.01 -14.41 -2.82
C ARG A 95 8.99 -13.35 -2.42
N TRP A 96 8.86 -13.07 -1.12
CA TRP A 96 7.90 -12.08 -0.62
C TRP A 96 8.37 -10.66 -0.90
N VAL A 97 9.68 -10.41 -0.86
CA VAL A 97 10.25 -9.13 -1.30
C VAL A 97 9.89 -8.84 -2.75
N GLN A 98 9.95 -9.84 -3.64
CA GLN A 98 9.54 -9.67 -5.04
C GLN A 98 8.04 -9.38 -5.19
N VAL A 99 7.20 -10.03 -4.37
CA VAL A 99 5.76 -9.71 -4.31
C VAL A 99 5.56 -8.25 -3.89
N CYS A 100 6.22 -7.79 -2.83
CA CYS A 100 6.10 -6.41 -2.35
C CYS A 100 6.51 -5.39 -3.43
N ARG A 101 7.59 -5.65 -4.17
CA ARG A 101 8.02 -4.79 -5.30
C ARG A 101 6.96 -4.69 -6.39
N LYS A 102 6.31 -5.81 -6.73
CA LYS A 102 5.22 -5.84 -7.71
C LYS A 102 3.98 -5.09 -7.20
N LEU A 103 3.63 -5.25 -5.92
CA LEU A 103 2.52 -4.51 -5.32
C LEU A 103 2.78 -3.00 -5.32
N GLN A 104 4.01 -2.58 -5.04
CA GLN A 104 4.42 -1.18 -5.13
C GLN A 104 4.20 -0.62 -6.54
N GLN A 105 4.65 -1.35 -7.57
CA GLN A 105 4.44 -0.94 -8.96
C GLN A 105 2.95 -0.80 -9.27
N LEU A 106 2.13 -1.75 -8.83
CA LEU A 106 0.68 -1.72 -9.05
C LEU A 106 -0.01 -0.50 -8.43
N VAL A 107 0.40 -0.07 -7.23
CA VAL A 107 -0.19 1.11 -6.58
C VAL A 107 0.41 2.44 -7.07
N GLN A 108 1.58 2.39 -7.72
CA GLN A 108 2.22 3.56 -8.33
C GLN A 108 1.70 3.88 -9.73
N VAL A 109 1.25 2.87 -10.48
CA VAL A 109 0.66 3.10 -11.80
C VAL A 109 -0.66 3.85 -11.61
N PRO A 110 -0.82 5.05 -12.22
CA PRO A 110 -2.08 5.76 -12.18
C PRO A 110 -3.17 4.86 -12.79
N THR A 111 -4.26 4.65 -12.06
CA THR A 111 -5.42 3.82 -12.47
C THR A 111 -6.13 4.31 -13.73
N SER A 112 -5.62 5.34 -14.39
CA SER A 112 -6.12 5.85 -15.67
C SER A 112 -5.92 4.90 -16.85
N ASP A 113 -4.97 3.95 -16.78
CA ASP A 113 -4.66 3.05 -17.91
C ASP A 113 -5.33 1.67 -17.84
N VAL A 114 -6.14 1.37 -16.81
CA VAL A 114 -6.76 0.03 -16.65
C VAL A 114 -8.20 -0.03 -17.18
N HIS A 115 -8.70 1.04 -17.84
CA HIS A 115 -10.08 1.11 -18.36
C HIS A 115 -10.19 1.52 -19.84
N MET A 116 -9.18 1.22 -20.67
CA MET A 116 -9.22 1.44 -22.12
C MET A 116 -8.85 0.15 -22.89
N ALA A 117 -9.57 -0.93 -22.60
CA ALA A 117 -9.58 -2.13 -23.45
C ALA A 117 -10.87 -2.92 -23.18
N ALA A 118 -12.00 -2.38 -23.62
CA ALA A 118 -13.24 -3.11 -23.85
C ALA A 118 -13.97 -2.49 -25.03
#